data_AF-A0A061FLR2-F1
#
_entry.id   AF-A0A061FLR2-F1
#
_cell.length_a   1.000
_cell.length_b   1.000
_cell.length_c   1.000
_cell.angle_alpha   90.00
_cell.angle_beta   90.00
_cell.angle_gamma   90.00
#
_symmetry.space_group_name_H-M   'P 1'
#
loop_
_entity.id
_entity.type
_entity.pdbx_description
1 polymer ?
#
loop_
_entity_poly.entity_id
_entity_poly.type
_entity_poly.pdbx_seq_one_letter_code
_entity_poly.pdbx_strand_id
1 'polypeptide(L)' 'VINDEDEKLRDLRNQMGNEVYKVVTSAIKEINEYNPSGRYIISELWNYGEGRKATLQEGVIYLLKLWNTAKRKRGTI' A
#
# COMPACT_ATOMS: atom_id res chain seq x y z
N VAL A 1 -16.02 -0.14 2.29
CA VAL A 1 -17.24 -0.17 1.44
C VAL A 1 -17.63 1.27 1.16
N ILE A 2 -17.92 1.63 -0.10
CA ILE A 2 -18.45 2.96 -0.45
C ILE A 2 -19.96 2.95 -0.20
N ASN A 3 -20.45 4.00 0.45
CA ASN A 3 -21.88 4.20 0.68
C ASN A 3 -22.40 5.25 -0.32
N ASP A 4 -23.24 4.85 -1.26
CA ASP A 4 -23.83 5.77 -2.24
C ASP A 4 -24.84 6.75 -1.60
N GLU A 5 -25.27 6.50 -0.37
CA GLU A 5 -26.11 7.40 0.42
C GLU A 5 -25.30 8.40 1.26
N ASP A 6 -23.97 8.32 1.23
CA ASP A 6 -23.11 9.31 1.89
C ASP A 6 -23.40 10.72 1.36
N GLU A 7 -23.67 11.63 2.29
CA GLU A 7 -24.10 13.01 1.99
C GLU A 7 -23.11 13.72 1.06
N LYS A 8 -21.79 13.58 1.31
CA LYS A 8 -20.75 14.24 0.53
C LYS A 8 -20.65 13.67 -0.88
N LEU A 9 -20.83 12.36 -1.04
CA LEU A 9 -20.83 11.72 -2.36
C LEU A 9 -22.07 12.08 -3.18
N ARG A 10 -23.23 12.18 -2.52
CA ARG A 10 -24.47 12.66 -3.15
C ARG A 10 -24.32 14.11 -3.62
N ASP A 11 -23.79 14.98 -2.77
CA ASP A 11 -23.58 16.39 -3.09
C ASP A 11 -22.56 16.56 -4.22
N LEU A 12 -21.47 15.80 -4.19
CA LEU A 12 -20.48 15.76 -5.27
C LEU A 12 -21.14 15.40 -6.61
N ARG A 13 -21.99 14.35 -6.63
CA ARG A 13 -22.70 13.93 -7.85
C ARG A 13 -23.67 15.00 -8.33
N ASN A 14 -24.40 15.65 -7.42
CA ASN A 14 -25.39 16.66 -7.75
C ASN A 14 -24.75 17.96 -8.28
N GLN A 15 -23.62 18.37 -7.70
CA GLN A 15 -22.95 19.64 -8.03
C GLN A 15 -21.97 19.51 -9.20
N MET A 16 -21.31 18.37 -9.35
CA MET A 16 -20.20 18.18 -10.29
C MET A 16 -20.47 17.09 -11.35
N GLY A 17 -21.60 16.39 -11.24
CA GLY A 17 -22.02 15.37 -12.19
C GLY A 17 -21.43 13.97 -11.93
N ASN A 18 -21.90 13.02 -12.74
CA ASN A 18 -21.62 11.60 -12.55
C ASN A 18 -20.17 11.20 -12.85
N GLU A 19 -19.48 11.90 -13.76
CA GLU A 19 -18.10 11.55 -14.11
C GLU A 19 -17.13 11.89 -12.98
N VAL A 20 -17.28 13.07 -12.34
CA VAL A 20 -16.49 13.43 -11.16
C VAL A 20 -16.75 12.47 -10.00
N TYR A 21 -18.02 12.11 -9.78
CA TYR A 21 -18.40 11.10 -8.80
C TYR A 21 -17.67 9.76 -9.01
N LYS A 22 -17.66 9.25 -10.26
CA LYS A 22 -16.99 7.99 -10.59
C LYS A 22 -15.48 8.06 -10.33
N VAL A 23 -14.83 9.14 -10.74
CA VAL A 23 -13.37 9.31 -10.52
C VAL A 23 -13.04 9.31 -9.03
N VAL A 24 -13.78 10.09 -8.23
CA VAL A 24 -13.55 10.17 -6.78
C VAL A 24 -13.82 8.84 -6.09
N THR A 25 -14.92 8.16 -6.43
CA THR A 25 -15.24 6.86 -5.84
C THR A 25 -14.24 5.77 -6.24
N SER A 26 -13.71 5.79 -7.46
CA SER A 26 -12.61 4.91 -7.87
C SER A 26 -11.34 5.16 -7.05
N ALA A 27 -10.91 6.42 -6.91
CA ALA A 27 -9.75 6.76 -6.09
C ALA A 27 -9.92 6.34 -4.62
N ILE A 28 -11.12 6.52 -4.05
CA ILE A 28 -11.42 6.05 -2.68
C ILE A 28 -11.34 4.51 -2.59
N LYS A 29 -11.78 3.77 -3.61
CA LYS A 29 -11.63 2.31 -3.65
C LYS A 29 -10.17 1.90 -3.67
N GLU A 30 -9.37 2.50 -4.55
CA GLU A 30 -7.93 2.22 -4.68
C GLU A 30 -7.18 2.47 -3.36
N ILE A 31 -7.45 3.60 -2.70
CA ILE A 31 -6.88 3.92 -1.39
C ILE A 31 -7.27 2.88 -0.33
N ASN A 32 -8.53 2.46 -0.33
CA ASN A 32 -9.01 1.47 0.64
C ASN A 32 -8.49 0.04 0.37
N GLU A 33 -8.24 -0.30 -0.89
CA GLU A 33 -7.61 -1.58 -1.25
C GLU A 33 -6.14 -1.61 -0.83
N TYR A 34 -5.45 -0.49 -1.00
CA TYR A 34 -4.02 -0.40 -0.72
C TYR A 34 -3.69 -0.23 0.77
N ASN A 35 -4.33 0.75 1.44
CA ASN A 35 -4.10 1.05 2.86
C ASN A 35 -5.39 1.57 3.51
N PRO A 36 -6.34 0.68 3.85
CA PRO A 36 -7.66 1.09 4.35
C PRO A 36 -7.60 1.88 5.66
N SER A 37 -6.68 1.54 6.56
CA SER A 37 -6.53 2.22 7.85
C SER A 37 -5.83 3.56 7.72
N GLY A 38 -4.73 3.62 6.98
CA GLY A 38 -3.87 4.80 6.95
C GLY A 38 -4.19 5.79 5.83
N ARG A 39 -4.63 5.32 4.67
CA ARG A 39 -4.88 6.13 3.47
C ARG A 39 -3.69 6.98 2.97
N TYR A 40 -2.48 6.67 3.43
CA TYR A 40 -1.24 7.27 2.95
C TYR A 40 -0.42 6.25 2.16
N ILE A 41 0.50 6.77 1.33
CA ILE A 41 1.46 5.98 0.57
C ILE A 41 2.36 5.23 1.54
N ILE A 42 2.52 3.92 1.35
CA ILE A 42 3.45 3.10 2.12
C ILE A 42 4.58 2.62 1.22
N SER A 43 5.79 2.58 1.78
CA SER A 43 6.92 1.97 1.08
C SER A 43 6.73 0.46 1.01
N GLU A 44 6.99 -0.12 -0.16
CA GLU A 44 7.00 -1.57 -0.36
C GLU A 44 8.42 -2.10 -0.47
N LEU A 45 8.63 -3.34 -0.02
CA LEU A 45 9.87 -4.04 -0.29
C LEU A 45 9.86 -4.51 -1.75
N TRP A 46 10.83 -4.09 -2.55
CA TRP A 46 10.92 -4.44 -3.96
C TRP A 46 12.04 -5.46 -4.20
N ASN A 47 11.74 -6.53 -4.95
CA ASN A 47 12.75 -7.44 -5.45
C ASN A 47 13.19 -6.97 -6.83
N TYR A 48 14.30 -6.21 -6.88
CA TYR A 48 14.85 -5.67 -8.12
C TYR A 48 15.29 -6.75 -9.11
N GLY A 49 15.72 -7.92 -8.65
CA GLY A 49 16.11 -9.02 -9.53
C GLY A 49 14.91 -9.62 -10.29
N GLU A 50 13.74 -9.63 -9.65
CA GLU A 50 12.50 -10.18 -10.20
C GLU A 50 11.60 -9.10 -10.82
N GLY A 51 11.93 -7.82 -10.67
CA GLY A 51 11.15 -6.70 -11.21
C GLY A 51 9.75 -6.55 -10.61
N ARG A 52 9.54 -7.02 -9.37
CA ARG A 52 8.23 -7.00 -8.69
C ARG A 52 8.38 -6.78 -7.18
N LYS A 53 7.26 -6.53 -6.50
CA LYS A 53 7.18 -6.53 -5.05
C LYS A 53 7.75 -7.83 -4.48
N ALA A 54 8.58 -7.70 -3.45
CA ALA A 54 9.15 -8.82 -2.76
C ALA A 54 8.05 -9.58 -1.99
N THR A 55 8.12 -10.90 -2.00
CA THR A 55 7.27 -11.74 -1.16
C THR A 55 7.70 -11.67 0.30
N LEU A 56 6.80 -12.05 1.20
CA LEU A 56 7.13 -12.16 2.63
C LEU A 56 8.33 -13.11 2.85
N GLN A 57 8.37 -14.23 2.14
CA GLN A 57 9.46 -15.19 2.23
C GLN A 57 10.80 -14.58 1.80
N GLU A 58 10.83 -13.85 0.68
CA GLU A 58 12.03 -13.16 0.20
C GLU A 58 12.53 -12.15 1.25
N GLY A 59 11.61 -11.37 1.84
CA GLY A 59 11.93 -10.42 2.91
C GLY A 59 12.51 -11.10 4.16
N VAL A 60 11.89 -12.18 4.65
CA VAL A 60 12.37 -12.94 5.81
C VAL A 60 13.75 -13.53 5.56
N ILE A 61 13.98 -14.13 4.38
CA ILE A 61 15.29 -14.68 4.00
C ILE A 61 16.35 -13.57 4.00
N TYR A 62 16.02 -12.39 3.47
CA TYR A 62 16.94 -11.27 3.44
C TYR A 62 17.30 -10.77 4.86
N LEU A 63 16.31 -10.65 5.75
CA LEU A 63 16.52 -10.27 7.15
C LEU A 63 17.43 -11.28 7.88
N LEU A 64 17.23 -12.59 7.66
CA LEU A 64 18.08 -13.64 8.24
C LEU A 64 19.54 -13.54 7.75
N LYS A 65 19.75 -13.23 6.47
CA LYS A 65 21.10 -13.00 5.91
C LYS A 65 21.79 -11.81 6.57
N LEU A 66 21.08 -10.69 6.74
CA LEU A 66 21.60 -9.50 7.43
C LEU A 66 21.95 -9.81 8.89
N TRP A 67 21.07 -10.51 9.59
CA TRP A 67 21.27 -10.93 10.98
C TRP A 67 22.52 -11.80 11.15
N ASN A 68 22.69 -12.82 10.30
CA ASN A 68 23.86 -13.70 10.34
C ASN A 68 25.16 -12.95 10.04
N THR A 69 25.12 -12.00 9.10
CA THR A 69 26.27 -11.14 8.78
C THR A 69 26.65 -10.26 9.97
N ALA A 70 25.66 -9.63 10.61
CA ALA A 70 25.87 -8.80 11.80
C ALA A 70 26.46 -9.61 12.97
N LYS A 71 25.97 -10.84 13.20
CA LYS A 71 26.50 -11.74 14.23
C LYS A 71 27.98 -12.07 14.02
N ARG A 72 28.39 -12.38 12.79
CA ARG A 72 29.79 -12.69 12.47
C ARG A 72 30.72 -11.52 12.76
N LYS A 73 30.30 -10.30 12.40
CA LYS A 73 31.06 -9.06 12.70
C LYS A 73 31.24 -8.82 14.20
N ARG A 74 30.26 -9.20 15.03
CA ARG A 74 30.35 -9.07 16.50
C ARG A 74 31.26 -10.10 17.17
N GLY A 75 31.50 -11.25 16.54
CA GLY A 75 32.44 -12.27 17.03
C GLY A 75 33.87 -12.10 16.50
N THR A 76 34.14 -11.03 15.75
CA THR A 76 35.47 -10.69 15.22
C THR A 76 36.11 -9.56 16.05
N ILE A 77 36.06 -9.70 17.38
CA ILE A 77 36.80 -8.87 18.34
C ILE A 77 37.94 -9.71 18.89
#